data_AF-A0A7C7P3G8-F1
#
_entry.id   AF-A0A7C7P3G8-F1
#
_cell.length_a   1.000
_cell.length_b   1.000
_cell.length_c   1.000
_cell.angle_alpha   90.00
_cell.angle_beta   90.00
_cell.angle_gamma   90.00
#
_symmetry.space_group_name_H-M   'P 1'
#
loop_
_entity.id
_entity.type
_entity.pdbx_description
1 polymer ?
#
loop_
_entity_poly.entity_id
_entity_poly.type
_entity_poly.pdbx_seq_one_letter_code
_entity_poly.pdbx_strand_id
1 'polypeptide(L)' 'MTNEQAIDEMIEFADVNGFNNLLVQVRGRGDAYYNSQLVPRSELLRDSAFDPLAYVLKKAHERGLTVHAWVNVYFIW' A
#
# COMPACT_ATOMS: atom_id res chain seq x y z
N MET A 1 4.69 -2.00 -4.13
CA MET A 1 4.90 -0.58 -4.48
C MET A 1 5.39 0.13 -3.23
N THR A 2 6.61 0.67 -3.25
CA THR A 2 7.29 1.13 -2.02
C THR A 2 7.90 2.53 -2.16
N ASN A 3 7.67 3.22 -3.28
CA ASN A 3 8.08 4.60 -3.50
C ASN A 3 6.89 5.46 -3.96
N GLU A 4 7.01 6.77 -3.78
CA GLU A 4 5.94 7.75 -4.03
C GLU A 4 5.48 7.76 -5.49
N GLN A 5 6.43 7.78 -6.44
CA GLN A 5 6.13 7.86 -7.86
C GLN A 5 5.24 6.69 -8.34
N ALA A 6 5.58 5.45 -7.96
CA ALA A 6 4.77 4.30 -8.32
C ALA A 6 3.35 4.43 -7.75
N ILE A 7 3.22 4.91 -6.50
CA ILE A 7 1.92 5.09 -5.86
C ILE A 7 1.09 6.15 -6.60
N ASP A 8 1.70 7.26 -7.00
CA ASP A 8 1.05 8.31 -7.77
C ASP A 8 0.58 7.78 -9.14
N GLU A 9 1.42 7.02 -9.85
CA GLU A 9 1.07 6.39 -11.13
C GLU A 9 -0.11 5.43 -11.01
N MET A 10 -0.16 4.61 -9.95
CA MET A 10 -1.30 3.70 -9.70
C MET A 10 -2.58 4.46 -9.40
N ILE A 11 -2.52 5.51 -8.59
CA ILE A 11 -3.68 6.32 -8.22
C ILE A 11 -4.20 7.07 -9.44
N GLU A 12 -3.31 7.65 -10.24
CA GLU A 12 -3.66 8.31 -11.49
C GLU A 12 -4.27 7.34 -12.49
N PHE A 13 -3.70 6.15 -12.63
CA PHE A 13 -4.28 5.09 -13.46
C PHE A 13 -5.69 4.73 -12.98
N ALA A 14 -5.90 4.59 -11.67
CA ALA A 14 -7.20 4.25 -11.13
C ALA A 14 -8.25 5.34 -11.42
N ASP A 15 -7.88 6.59 -11.20
CA ASP A 15 -8.72 7.77 -11.38
C ASP A 15 -9.12 7.98 -12.86
N VAL A 16 -8.13 7.97 -13.77
CA VAL A 16 -8.36 8.16 -15.21
C VAL A 16 -9.26 7.07 -15.82
N ASN A 17 -9.20 5.86 -15.28
CA ASN A 17 -10.01 4.73 -15.76
C ASN A 17 -11.35 4.59 -15.01
N GLY A 18 -11.70 5.51 -14.12
CA GLY A 18 -12.99 5.52 -13.42
C GLY A 18 -13.15 4.41 -12.38
N PHE A 19 -12.05 3.89 -11.83
CA PHE A 19 -12.12 2.98 -10.70
C PHE A 19 -12.47 3.75 -9.42
N ASN A 20 -13.08 3.05 -8.47
CA ASN A 20 -13.50 3.61 -7.18
C ASN A 20 -12.89 2.88 -5.98
N ASN A 21 -12.22 1.74 -6.21
CA ASN A 21 -11.65 0.89 -5.19
C ASN A 21 -10.23 0.48 -5.57
N LEU A 22 -9.30 0.61 -4.62
CA LEU A 22 -7.94 0.13 -4.70
C LEU A 22 -7.75 -1.05 -3.74
N LEU A 23 -7.26 -2.18 -4.24
CA LEU A 23 -6.78 -3.27 -3.39
C LEU A 23 -5.27 -3.15 -3.23
N VAL A 24 -4.80 -2.86 -2.02
CA VAL A 24 -3.40 -2.54 -1.75
C VAL A 24 -2.80 -3.59 -0.84
N GLN A 25 -1.74 -4.26 -1.27
CA GLN A 25 -1.05 -5.25 -0.46
C GLN A 25 -0.28 -4.57 0.67
N VAL A 26 -0.77 -4.71 1.90
CA VAL A 26 -0.16 -4.11 3.10
C VAL A 26 0.65 -5.11 3.92
N ARG A 27 0.37 -6.41 3.74
CA ARG A 27 1.12 -7.52 4.34
C ARG A 27 1.47 -8.56 3.29
N GLY A 28 2.78 -8.78 3.09
CA GLY A 28 3.32 -9.68 2.08
C GLY A 28 3.65 -11.05 2.64
N ARG A 29 4.93 -11.30 2.89
CA ARG A 29 5.48 -12.57 3.38
C ARG A 29 5.72 -12.48 4.89
N GLY A 30 4.64 -12.21 5.63
CA GLY A 30 4.73 -12.02 7.08
C GLY A 30 5.34 -10.68 7.52
N ASP A 31 5.62 -9.80 6.56
CA ASP A 31 6.16 -8.47 6.74
C ASP A 31 5.11 -7.38 6.39
N ALA A 32 5.27 -6.21 7.00
CA ALA A 32 4.40 -5.05 6.78
C ALA A 32 5.02 -4.01 5.85
N TYR A 33 4.20 -3.48 4.94
CA TYR A 33 4.50 -2.31 4.10
C TYR A 33 4.05 -0.99 4.74
N TYR A 34 3.93 -0.98 6.07
CA TYR A 34 3.49 0.15 6.88
C TYR A 34 4.18 0.08 8.25
N ASN A 35 4.10 1.15 9.03
CA ASN A 35 4.59 1.14 10.40
C ASN A 35 3.73 0.22 11.29
N SER A 36 4.18 -1.01 11.53
CA SER A 36 3.51 -1.99 12.38
C SER A 36 4.22 -2.18 13.71
N GLN A 37 3.45 -2.39 14.78
CA GLN A 37 3.95 -2.80 16.10
C GLN A 37 3.90 -4.33 16.30
N LEU A 38 3.26 -5.07 15.38
CA LEU A 38 2.96 -6.51 15.53
C LEU A 38 3.85 -7.39 14.65
N VAL A 39 4.20 -6.92 13.46
CA VAL A 39 4.98 -7.68 12.47
C VAL A 39 6.17 -6.87 12.00
N PRO A 40 7.28 -7.52 11.61
CA PRO A 40 8.46 -6.81 11.12
C PRO A 40 8.12 -6.00 9.86
N ARG A 41 8.79 -4.86 9.71
CA ARG A 41 8.74 -4.06 8.48
C ARG A 41 9.41 -4.83 7.34
N SER A 42 8.83 -4.74 6.14
CA SER A 42 9.39 -5.33 4.93
C SER A 42 10.82 -4.86 4.68
N GLU A 43 11.68 -5.76 4.21
CA GLU A 43 13.07 -5.42 3.82
C GLU A 43 13.11 -4.32 2.76
N LEU A 44 12.11 -4.28 1.87
CA LEU A 44 11.97 -3.24 0.85
C LEU A 44 11.80 -1.82 1.41
N LEU A 45 11.56 -1.68 2.72
CA LEU A 45 11.40 -0.40 3.42
C LEU A 45 12.39 -0.24 4.58
N ARG A 46 13.40 -1.13 4.69
CA ARG A 46 14.31 -1.19 5.85
C ARG A 46 15.03 0.14 6.11
N ASP A 47 15.47 0.81 5.06
CA ASP A 47 16.27 2.04 5.14
C ASP A 47 15.45 3.32 4.94
N SER A 48 14.12 3.22 4.93
CA SER A 48 13.23 4.36 4.65
C SER A 48 12.23 4.57 5.76
N ALA A 49 12.13 5.81 6.25
CA ALA A 49 11.06 6.24 7.14
C ALA A 49 9.70 6.35 6.42
N PHE A 50 9.70 6.26 5.09
CA PHE A 50 8.50 6.36 4.26
C PHE A 50 7.49 5.26 4.58
N ASP A 51 6.24 5.66 4.83
CA ASP A 51 5.11 4.75 5.04
C ASP A 51 4.22 4.73 3.78
N PRO A 52 4.37 3.71 2.92
CA PRO A 52 3.59 3.58 1.69
C PRO A 52 2.08 3.58 1.94
N LEU A 53 1.61 2.91 2.99
CA LEU A 53 0.17 2.83 3.27
C LEU A 53 -0.39 4.20 3.66
N ALA A 54 0.33 4.95 4.50
CA ALA A 54 -0.08 6.30 4.86
C ALA A 54 -0.15 7.22 3.62
N TYR A 55 0.84 7.11 2.72
CA TYR A 55 0.88 7.90 1.48
C TYR A 55 -0.27 7.54 0.54
N VAL A 56 -0.51 6.24 0.31
CA VAL A 56 -1.65 5.74 -0.48
C VAL A 56 -2.96 6.28 0.07
N LEU A 57 -3.21 6.15 1.38
CA LEU A 57 -4.48 6.57 1.98
C LEU A 57 -4.72 8.06 1.78
N LYS A 58 -3.68 8.90 1.98
CA LYS A 58 -3.79 10.34 1.77
C LYS A 58 -4.20 10.66 0.33
N LYS A 59 -3.43 10.17 -0.65
CA LYS A 59 -3.61 10.49 -2.07
C LYS A 59 -4.88 9.88 -2.65
N ALA A 60 -5.23 8.65 -2.26
CA ALA A 60 -6.41 7.96 -2.76
C ALA A 60 -7.69 8.63 -2.26
N HIS A 61 -7.76 8.98 -0.97
CA HIS A 61 -8.93 9.65 -0.40
C HIS A 61 -9.13 11.06 -0.95
N GLU A 62 -8.05 11.80 -1.27
CA GLU A 62 -8.13 13.09 -1.97
C GLU A 62 -8.85 12.98 -3.33
N ARG A 63 -8.80 11.81 -3.97
CA ARG A 63 -9.47 11.52 -5.24
C ARG A 63 -10.78 10.72 -5.09
N GLY A 64 -11.28 10.54 -3.87
CA GLY A 64 -12.50 9.79 -3.61
C GLY A 64 -12.40 8.27 -3.82
N LEU A 65 -11.17 7.72 -3.92
CA LEU A 65 -10.93 6.28 -4.05
C LEU A 65 -11.01 5.60 -2.69
N THR A 66 -11.71 4.47 -2.61
CA THR A 66 -11.75 3.63 -1.41
C THR A 66 -10.56 2.68 -1.41
N VAL A 67 -9.87 2.55 -0.27
CA VAL A 67 -8.71 1.65 -0.13
C VAL A 67 -9.07 0.41 0.69
N HIS A 68 -8.86 -0.77 0.11
CA HIS A 68 -9.00 -2.06 0.76
C HIS A 68 -7.62 -2.67 1.02
N ALA A 69 -7.35 -3.03 2.27
CA ALA A 69 -6.09 -3.65 2.66
C ALA A 69 -6.08 -5.14 2.28
N TRP A 70 -5.21 -5.53 1.35
CA TRP A 70 -4.90 -6.92 1.06
C TRP A 70 -3.83 -7.44 2.01
N VAL A 71 -4.21 -8.46 2.78
CA VAL A 71 -3.38 -9.11 3.81
C VAL A 71 -3.27 -10.60 3.53
N ASN A 72 -2.05 -11.09 3.34
CA ASN A 72 -1.80 -12.53 3.40
C ASN A 72 -1.82 -12.99 4.86
N VAL A 73 -2.68 -13.95 5.21
CA VAL A 73 -2.81 -14.45 6.60
C VAL A 73 -1.82 -15.60 6.87
N TYR A 74 -1.77 -16.55 5.94
CA TYR A 74 -0.87 -17.71 5.96
C TYR A 74 -0.06 -17.77 4.66
N PHE A 75 1.09 -18.43 4.72
CA PHE A 75 1.77 -18.89 3.52
C PHE A 75 1.16 -20.21 3.09
N ILE A 76 0.69 -20.28 1.85
CA ILE A 76 0.39 -21.54 1.21
C ILE A 76 1.65 -21.89 0.43
N TRP A 77 2.31 -22.97 0.84
CA TRP A 77 3.46 -23.57 0.16
C TRP A 77 2.99 -24.38 -1.04
#